data_AF-A0A7Z0HC25-F1
#
_entry.id   AF-A0A7Z0HC25-F1
#
_cell.length_a   1.000
_cell.length_b   1.000
_cell.length_c   1.000
_cell.angle_alpha   90.00
_cell.angle_beta   90.00
_cell.angle_gamma   90.00
#
_symmetry.space_group_name_H-M   'P 1'
#
loop_
_entity.id
_entity.type
_entity.pdbx_description
1 polymer ?
#
loop_
_entity_poly.entity_id
_entity_poly.type
_entity_poly.pdbx_seq_one_letter_code
_entity_poly.pdbx_strand_id
1 'polypeptide(L)'
;MKIFNTRLSTLSDTQKAQLVEQYQADDYLLLDFDTRQHSRFRAITVSGEAVGVDLPRTGVLKGNDVLINAAGELMQVIAKPQAVTKVTADDDFLLMKGAYHLGNRHVPLMFDHSFDQGNAGYALYFENDHVLAQMLENLGLHIESTSVPFEPETGAYQTGQGHSHGHAHSHAHSHSDSHSHKKSHSHDESHSHGHHHSHSHSHHDAPVGRSNDG
;
A
#
# COMPACT_ATOMS: atom_id res chain seq x y z
N MET A 1 -27.63 -12.37 14.08
CA MET A 1 -26.52 -12.22 13.11
C MET A 1 -25.30 -12.87 13.73
N LYS A 2 -24.72 -13.89 13.07
CA LYS A 2 -23.52 -14.58 13.57
C LYS A 2 -22.32 -13.64 13.50
N ILE A 3 -21.41 -13.70 14.47
CA ILE A 3 -20.18 -12.89 14.49
C ILE A 3 -18.97 -13.80 14.57
N PHE A 4 -18.12 -13.77 13.55
CA PHE A 4 -16.88 -14.51 13.50
C PHE A 4 -15.72 -13.63 13.98
N ASN A 5 -14.94 -14.13 14.94
CA ASN A 5 -14.02 -13.29 15.71
C ASN A 5 -12.61 -13.86 15.85
N THR A 6 -12.38 -15.07 15.34
CA THR A 6 -11.08 -15.73 15.40
C THR A 6 -10.74 -16.33 14.05
N ARG A 7 -9.49 -16.16 13.60
CA ARG A 7 -8.94 -16.86 12.43
C ARG A 7 -8.32 -18.18 12.88
N LEU A 8 -8.66 -19.28 12.23
CA LEU A 8 -8.02 -20.57 12.46
C LEU A 8 -6.71 -20.65 11.68
N SER A 9 -5.64 -21.10 12.34
CA SER A 9 -4.33 -21.34 11.72
C SER A 9 -4.18 -22.75 11.15
N THR A 10 -4.94 -23.71 11.67
CA THR A 10 -4.98 -25.10 11.22
C THR A 10 -6.40 -25.65 11.29
N LEU A 11 -6.69 -26.63 10.43
CA LEU A 11 -7.99 -27.27 10.32
C LEU A 11 -7.83 -28.78 10.53
N SER A 12 -8.71 -29.36 11.35
CA SER A 12 -8.86 -30.82 11.43
C SER A 12 -9.49 -31.38 10.14
N ASP A 13 -9.36 -32.67 9.91
CA ASP A 13 -9.95 -33.28 8.70
C ASP A 13 -11.48 -33.23 8.71
N THR A 14 -12.10 -33.30 9.89
CA THR A 14 -13.55 -33.07 10.04
C THR A 14 -13.94 -31.65 9.66
N GLN A 15 -13.16 -30.64 10.07
CA GLN A 15 -13.42 -29.25 9.71
C GLN A 15 -13.26 -29.02 8.20
N LYS A 16 -12.25 -29.62 7.58
CA LYS A 16 -12.08 -29.55 6.12
C LYS A 16 -13.28 -30.17 5.38
N ALA A 17 -13.76 -31.34 5.83
CA ALA A 17 -14.93 -31.98 5.25
C ALA A 17 -16.19 -31.10 5.38
N GLN A 18 -16.39 -30.48 6.54
CA GLN A 18 -17.48 -29.53 6.76
C GLN A 18 -17.41 -28.32 5.82
N LEU A 19 -16.21 -27.74 5.62
CA LEU A 19 -16.04 -26.61 4.70
C LEU A 19 -16.36 -26.99 3.24
N VAL A 20 -16.05 -28.22 2.82
CA VAL A 20 -16.43 -28.71 1.49
C VAL A 20 -17.95 -28.73 1.34
N GLU A 21 -18.68 -29.23 2.34
CA GLU A 21 -20.15 -29.22 2.33
C GLU A 21 -20.71 -27.79 2.32
N GLN A 22 -20.17 -26.89 3.15
CA GLN A 22 -20.54 -25.47 3.16
C GLN A 22 -20.29 -24.79 1.82
N TYR A 23 -19.16 -25.07 1.17
CA TYR A 23 -18.84 -24.53 -0.14
C TYR A 23 -19.87 -24.96 -1.20
N GLN A 24 -20.28 -26.23 -1.20
CA GLN A 24 -21.33 -26.73 -2.12
C GLN A 24 -22.71 -26.12 -1.82
N ALA A 25 -22.94 -25.64 -0.60
CA ALA A 25 -24.16 -24.97 -0.17
C ALA A 25 -24.08 -23.43 -0.28
N ASP A 26 -23.01 -22.88 -0.88
CA ASP A 26 -22.76 -21.44 -0.98
C ASP A 26 -22.65 -20.71 0.38
N ASP A 27 -22.34 -21.45 1.45
CA ASP A 27 -22.15 -20.92 2.81
C ASP A 27 -20.69 -20.49 3.05
N TYR A 28 -20.24 -19.50 2.30
CA TYR A 28 -18.91 -18.89 2.42
C TYR A 28 -18.96 -17.40 2.07
N LEU A 29 -17.91 -16.66 2.44
CA LEU A 29 -17.76 -15.25 2.12
C LEU A 29 -16.90 -15.05 0.88
N LEU A 30 -17.47 -14.43 -0.16
CA LEU A 30 -16.74 -14.04 -1.36
C LEU A 30 -16.36 -12.56 -1.26
N LEU A 31 -15.11 -12.26 -0.89
CA LEU A 31 -14.66 -10.93 -0.50
C LEU A 31 -13.54 -10.39 -1.40
N ASP A 32 -13.68 -9.13 -1.83
CA ASP A 32 -12.61 -8.40 -2.51
C ASP A 32 -11.46 -8.03 -1.55
N PHE A 33 -10.36 -7.52 -2.11
CA PHE A 33 -9.19 -7.11 -1.35
C PHE A 33 -9.52 -5.97 -0.38
N ASP A 34 -10.28 -4.97 -0.79
CA ASP A 34 -10.67 -3.83 0.05
C ASP A 34 -11.36 -4.27 1.33
N THR A 35 -12.36 -5.15 1.21
CA THR A 35 -13.08 -5.67 2.37
C THR A 35 -12.15 -6.48 3.28
N ARG A 36 -11.27 -7.29 2.69
CA ARG A 36 -10.33 -8.15 3.42
C ARG A 36 -9.24 -7.40 4.18
N GLN A 37 -9.00 -6.12 3.86
CA GLN A 37 -8.10 -5.25 4.61
C GLN A 37 -8.69 -4.80 5.94
N HIS A 38 -10.01 -4.87 6.12
CA HIS A 38 -10.67 -4.44 7.35
C HIS A 38 -10.76 -5.57 8.38
N SER A 39 -10.48 -5.24 9.64
CA SER A 39 -10.66 -6.19 10.75
C SER A 39 -12.12 -6.31 11.21
N ARG A 40 -12.97 -5.34 10.83
CA ARG A 40 -14.37 -5.26 11.24
C ARG A 40 -15.25 -4.86 10.06
N PHE A 41 -16.18 -5.73 9.69
CA PHE A 41 -17.12 -5.45 8.62
C PHE A 41 -18.34 -6.37 8.72
N ARG A 42 -19.39 -6.01 8.01
CA ARG A 42 -20.56 -6.87 7.77
C ARG A 42 -20.43 -7.44 6.37
N ALA A 43 -20.78 -8.71 6.21
CA ALA A 43 -20.80 -9.39 4.93
C ALA A 43 -22.07 -10.23 4.77
N ILE A 44 -22.29 -10.70 3.56
CA ILE A 44 -23.36 -11.63 3.21
C ILE A 44 -22.69 -12.84 2.57
N THR A 45 -23.07 -14.04 3.00
CA THR A 45 -22.61 -15.29 2.35
C THR A 45 -23.14 -15.37 0.93
N VAL A 46 -22.57 -16.24 0.09
CA VAL A 46 -23.10 -16.44 -1.27
C VAL A 46 -24.54 -16.97 -1.24
N SER A 47 -24.91 -17.75 -0.21
CA SER A 47 -26.27 -18.21 0.05
C SER A 47 -27.24 -17.13 0.57
N GLY A 48 -26.76 -15.92 0.89
CA GLY A 48 -27.58 -14.77 1.29
C GLY A 48 -27.73 -14.54 2.80
N GLU A 49 -27.00 -15.27 3.66
CA GLU A 49 -27.02 -15.07 5.10
C GLU A 49 -26.13 -13.88 5.51
N ALA A 50 -26.67 -12.96 6.31
CA ALA A 50 -25.90 -11.84 6.84
C ALA A 50 -25.06 -12.25 8.06
N VAL A 51 -23.77 -11.92 8.03
CA VAL A 51 -22.81 -12.19 9.11
C VAL A 51 -21.97 -10.95 9.44
N GLY A 52 -21.41 -10.93 10.65
CA GLY A 52 -20.41 -9.96 11.08
C GLY A 52 -19.03 -10.61 11.21
N VAL A 53 -18.00 -9.85 10.88
CA VAL A 53 -16.60 -10.19 11.14
C VAL A 53 -16.02 -9.15 12.09
N ASP A 54 -15.45 -9.59 13.21
CA ASP A 54 -14.76 -8.74 14.19
C ASP A 54 -13.49 -9.43 14.67
N LEU A 55 -12.42 -9.24 13.91
CA LEU A 55 -11.12 -9.85 14.16
C LEU A 55 -10.19 -8.88 14.89
N PRO A 56 -9.22 -9.40 15.67
CA PRO A 56 -8.04 -8.65 16.05
C PRO A 56 -7.34 -8.06 14.80
N ARG A 57 -6.61 -6.95 14.96
CA ARG A 57 -5.84 -6.34 13.87
C ARG A 57 -4.55 -7.13 13.60
N THR A 58 -4.69 -8.29 12.96
CA THR A 58 -3.59 -9.25 12.71
C THR A 58 -3.16 -9.32 11.25
N GLY A 59 -3.56 -8.32 10.44
CA GLY A 59 -3.26 -8.27 9.00
C GLY A 59 -4.46 -8.61 8.11
N VAL A 60 -4.20 -8.61 6.81
CA VAL A 60 -5.22 -8.81 5.77
C VAL A 60 -5.76 -10.25 5.81
N LEU A 61 -7.06 -10.42 5.52
CA LEU A 61 -7.65 -11.72 5.27
C LEU A 61 -7.22 -12.26 3.90
N LYS A 62 -6.68 -13.47 3.87
CA LYS A 62 -6.28 -14.15 2.63
C LYS A 62 -7.41 -15.07 2.15
N GLY A 63 -7.39 -15.38 0.86
CA GLY A 63 -8.24 -16.42 0.31
C GLY A 63 -7.98 -17.74 1.03
N ASN A 64 -9.05 -18.49 1.28
CA ASN A 64 -9.10 -19.72 2.06
C ASN A 64 -8.81 -19.58 3.56
N ASP A 65 -8.69 -18.37 4.10
CA ASP A 65 -8.75 -18.18 5.55
C ASP A 65 -10.09 -18.70 6.08
N VAL A 66 -10.05 -19.32 7.26
CA VAL A 66 -11.25 -19.83 7.92
C VAL A 66 -11.45 -19.11 9.23
N LEU A 67 -12.64 -18.55 9.39
CA LEU A 67 -13.06 -17.86 10.59
C LEU A 67 -13.92 -18.79 11.44
N ILE A 68 -13.82 -18.64 12.75
CA ILE A 68 -14.64 -19.35 13.72
C ILE A 68 -15.31 -18.35 14.67
N ASN A 69 -16.53 -18.67 15.08
CA ASN A 69 -17.25 -17.91 16.10
C ASN A 69 -17.23 -18.60 17.47
N ALA A 70 -17.83 -17.96 18.47
CA ALA A 70 -17.87 -18.48 19.84
C ALA A 70 -18.66 -19.79 19.99
N ALA A 71 -19.54 -20.13 19.04
CA ALA A 71 -20.30 -21.38 19.00
C ALA A 71 -19.55 -22.51 18.28
N GLY A 72 -18.38 -22.22 17.70
CA GLY A 72 -17.59 -23.18 16.93
C GLY A 72 -18.01 -23.31 15.46
N GLU A 73 -18.92 -22.47 14.97
CA GLU A 73 -19.30 -22.47 13.56
C GLU A 73 -18.16 -21.91 12.70
N LEU A 74 -17.95 -22.51 11.53
CA LEU A 74 -16.92 -22.13 10.59
C LEU A 74 -17.47 -21.24 9.47
N MET A 75 -16.62 -20.36 8.95
CA MET A 75 -16.90 -19.55 7.79
C MET A 75 -15.64 -19.41 6.95
N GLN A 76 -15.66 -19.94 5.73
CA GLN A 76 -14.55 -19.80 4.79
C GLN A 76 -14.60 -18.44 4.07
N VAL A 77 -13.45 -17.82 3.92
CA VAL A 77 -13.26 -16.64 3.08
C VAL A 77 -12.66 -17.08 1.75
N ILE A 78 -13.27 -16.67 0.64
CA ILE A 78 -12.77 -16.85 -0.72
C ILE A 78 -12.44 -15.47 -1.28
N ALA A 79 -11.26 -15.34 -1.89
CA ALA A 79 -10.87 -14.11 -2.56
C ALA A 79 -11.71 -13.93 -3.83
N LYS A 80 -12.50 -12.86 -3.86
CA LYS A 80 -13.34 -12.51 -4.99
C LYS A 80 -12.48 -12.00 -6.15
N PRO A 81 -12.70 -12.46 -7.40
CA PRO A 81 -12.13 -11.81 -8.56
C PRO A 81 -12.55 -10.34 -8.64
N GLN A 82 -11.59 -9.45 -8.81
CA GLN A 82 -11.80 -8.02 -8.95
C GLN A 82 -11.00 -7.47 -10.12
N ALA A 83 -11.44 -6.32 -10.64
CA ALA A 83 -10.79 -5.69 -11.78
C ALA A 83 -9.41 -5.16 -11.37
N VAL A 84 -8.37 -5.61 -12.09
CA VAL A 84 -6.97 -5.28 -11.86
C VAL A 84 -6.25 -5.04 -13.18
N THR A 85 -5.14 -4.33 -13.10
CA THR A 85 -4.20 -4.16 -14.19
C THR A 85 -3.18 -5.30 -14.14
N LYS A 86 -3.12 -6.11 -15.19
CA LYS A 86 -2.07 -7.10 -15.44
C LYS A 86 -0.95 -6.45 -16.25
N VAL A 87 0.28 -6.72 -15.84
CA VAL A 87 1.51 -6.22 -16.47
C VAL A 87 2.37 -7.40 -16.87
N THR A 88 2.73 -7.46 -18.15
CA THR A 88 3.67 -8.45 -18.70
C THR A 88 4.78 -7.76 -19.48
N ALA A 89 5.82 -8.51 -19.84
CA ALA A 89 6.96 -8.02 -20.58
C ALA A 89 7.54 -9.14 -21.47
N ASP A 90 8.27 -8.76 -22.51
CA ASP A 90 8.99 -9.72 -23.37
C ASP A 90 10.26 -10.28 -22.68
N ASP A 91 10.72 -9.64 -21.60
CA ASP A 91 11.89 -10.03 -20.80
C ASP A 91 11.69 -9.68 -19.32
N ASP A 92 12.17 -10.55 -18.44
CA ASP A 92 12.05 -10.46 -16.99
C ASP A 92 12.71 -9.19 -16.43
N PHE A 93 13.78 -8.69 -17.07
CA PHE A 93 14.44 -7.47 -16.62
C PHE A 93 13.54 -6.23 -16.74
N LEU A 94 12.70 -6.14 -17.78
CA LEU A 94 11.72 -5.07 -17.91
C LEU A 94 10.64 -5.19 -16.83
N LEU A 95 10.15 -6.40 -16.58
CA LEU A 95 9.15 -6.63 -15.54
C LEU A 95 9.68 -6.25 -14.15
N MET A 96 10.96 -6.57 -13.87
CA MET A 96 11.63 -6.16 -12.64
C MET A 96 11.71 -4.63 -12.48
N LYS A 97 11.96 -3.88 -13.56
CA LYS A 97 11.89 -2.39 -13.53
C LYS A 97 10.48 -1.92 -13.20
N GLY A 98 9.46 -2.55 -13.80
CA GLY A 98 8.06 -2.27 -13.49
C GLY A 98 7.76 -2.44 -12.01
N ALA A 99 8.11 -3.61 -11.45
CA ALA A 99 7.96 -3.90 -10.03
C ALA A 99 8.70 -2.90 -9.14
N TYR A 100 9.94 -2.51 -9.50
CA TYR A 100 10.71 -1.48 -8.78
C TYR A 100 9.99 -0.13 -8.75
N HIS A 101 9.47 0.34 -9.88
CA HIS A 101 8.79 1.63 -9.95
C HIS A 101 7.43 1.65 -9.23
N LEU A 102 6.70 0.53 -9.23
CA LEU A 102 5.47 0.35 -8.45
C LEU A 102 5.77 0.28 -6.95
N GLY A 103 6.81 -0.47 -6.57
CA GLY A 103 7.28 -0.58 -5.19
C GLY A 103 7.72 0.78 -4.62
N ASN A 104 8.45 1.59 -5.38
CA ASN A 104 8.83 2.96 -5.00
C ASN A 104 7.63 3.90 -4.77
N ARG A 105 6.44 3.52 -5.25
CA ARG A 105 5.18 4.25 -5.06
C ARG A 105 4.27 3.61 -4.03
N HIS A 106 4.74 2.57 -3.34
CA HIS A 106 3.98 1.81 -2.34
C HIS A 106 2.67 1.24 -2.88
N VAL A 107 2.64 0.84 -4.15
CA VAL A 107 1.47 0.22 -4.77
C VAL A 107 1.35 -1.22 -4.26
N PRO A 108 0.20 -1.65 -3.72
CA PRO A 108 -0.06 -3.06 -3.46
C PRO A 108 0.12 -3.87 -4.74
N LEU A 109 1.03 -4.84 -4.71
CA LEU A 109 1.47 -5.56 -5.90
C LEU A 109 1.39 -7.07 -5.65
N MET A 110 0.73 -7.78 -6.55
CA MET A 110 0.69 -9.25 -6.57
C MET A 110 1.58 -9.74 -7.71
N PHE A 111 2.32 -10.82 -7.46
CA PHE A 111 3.12 -11.52 -8.45
C PHE A 111 2.47 -12.88 -8.70
N ASP A 112 2.15 -13.21 -9.95
CA ASP A 112 1.56 -14.50 -10.27
C ASP A 112 1.99 -14.96 -11.67
N HIS A 113 2.06 -16.28 -11.85
CA HIS A 113 2.43 -16.95 -13.11
C HIS A 113 1.43 -18.05 -13.51
N SER A 114 0.36 -18.23 -12.73
CA SER A 114 -0.65 -19.28 -12.86
C SER A 114 -1.86 -18.84 -13.68
N PHE A 115 -2.17 -17.54 -13.71
CA PHE A 115 -3.31 -17.01 -14.46
C PHE A 115 -3.08 -16.87 -15.97
N ASP A 116 -1.81 -16.80 -16.41
CA ASP A 116 -1.46 -16.70 -17.84
C ASP A 116 -0.98 -18.06 -18.36
N GLN A 117 -1.93 -18.92 -18.74
CA GLN A 117 -1.64 -20.27 -19.23
C GLN A 117 -1.17 -20.30 -20.70
N GLY A 118 -1.01 -19.13 -21.34
CA GLY A 118 -0.65 -18.99 -22.77
C GLY A 118 0.77 -18.48 -23.00
N ASN A 119 1.31 -17.66 -22.09
CA ASN A 119 2.70 -17.23 -22.05
C ASN A 119 3.31 -17.72 -20.75
N ALA A 120 4.29 -18.62 -20.80
CA ALA A 120 4.99 -19.15 -19.62
C ALA A 120 5.92 -18.10 -18.96
N GLY A 121 5.40 -16.92 -18.66
CA GLY A 121 6.11 -15.77 -18.11
C GLY A 121 5.45 -15.24 -16.84
N TYR A 122 6.21 -14.47 -16.08
CA TYR A 122 5.73 -13.80 -14.87
C TYR A 122 4.83 -12.61 -15.22
N ALA A 123 3.87 -12.32 -14.35
CA ALA A 123 3.04 -11.12 -14.46
C ALA A 123 2.93 -10.40 -13.10
N LEU A 124 2.79 -9.07 -13.18
CA LEU A 124 2.44 -8.24 -12.03
C LEU A 124 0.97 -7.86 -12.11
N TYR A 125 0.33 -7.77 -10.95
CA TYR A 125 -1.06 -7.33 -10.84
C TYR A 125 -1.16 -6.24 -9.78
N PHE A 126 -1.89 -5.17 -10.10
CA PHE A 126 -2.21 -4.11 -9.15
C PHE A 126 -3.62 -3.57 -9.45
N GLU A 127 -4.20 -2.80 -8.53
CA GLU A 127 -5.52 -2.20 -8.74
C GLU A 127 -5.55 -1.33 -10.01
N ASN A 128 -6.70 -1.26 -10.67
CA ASN A 128 -6.86 -0.48 -11.90
C ASN A 128 -6.56 1.02 -11.67
N ASP A 129 -5.38 1.44 -12.11
CA ASP A 129 -4.95 2.85 -12.11
C ASP A 129 -4.33 3.19 -13.47
N HIS A 130 -5.01 4.08 -14.21
CA HIS A 130 -4.61 4.49 -15.55
C HIS A 130 -3.32 5.32 -15.58
N VAL A 131 -2.98 6.05 -14.51
CA VAL A 131 -1.74 6.83 -14.42
C VAL A 131 -0.55 5.88 -14.26
N LEU A 132 -0.69 4.88 -13.40
CA LEU A 132 0.32 3.85 -13.23
C LEU A 132 0.45 2.98 -14.49
N ALA A 133 -0.66 2.60 -15.12
CA ALA A 133 -0.65 1.89 -16.41
C ALA A 133 0.13 2.67 -17.47
N GLN A 134 -0.18 3.95 -17.68
CA GLN A 134 0.52 4.78 -18.66
C GLN A 134 2.02 4.92 -18.38
N MET A 135 2.40 5.01 -17.10
CA MET A 135 3.81 5.03 -16.70
C MET A 135 4.53 3.74 -17.10
N LEU A 136 3.90 2.59 -16.90
CA LEU A 136 4.48 1.28 -17.23
C LEU A 136 4.54 1.05 -18.74
N GLU A 137 3.54 1.48 -19.49
CA GLU A 137 3.58 1.49 -20.97
C GLU A 137 4.76 2.32 -21.49
N ASN A 138 5.02 3.48 -20.89
CA ASN A 138 6.17 4.33 -21.24
C ASN A 138 7.53 3.68 -20.91
N LEU A 139 7.54 2.65 -20.06
CA LEU A 139 8.72 1.82 -19.78
C LEU A 139 8.85 0.61 -20.73
N GLY A 140 7.89 0.44 -21.65
CA GLY A 140 7.86 -0.66 -22.61
C GLY A 140 7.18 -1.94 -22.09
N LEU A 141 6.38 -1.85 -21.04
CA LEU A 141 5.61 -2.98 -20.51
C LEU A 141 4.26 -3.11 -21.21
N HIS A 142 3.75 -4.33 -21.29
CA HIS A 142 2.43 -4.63 -21.83
C HIS A 142 1.39 -4.58 -20.72
N ILE A 143 0.28 -3.87 -20.97
CA ILE A 143 -0.78 -3.66 -19.99
C ILE A 143 -2.09 -4.27 -20.49
N GLU A 144 -2.76 -5.01 -19.61
CA GLU A 144 -4.05 -5.64 -19.87
C GLU A 144 -4.96 -5.44 -18.66
N SER A 145 -6.22 -5.05 -18.87
CA SER A 145 -7.21 -5.07 -17.78
C SER A 145 -7.82 -6.46 -17.68
N THR A 146 -7.81 -7.03 -16.48
CA THR A 146 -8.33 -8.38 -16.23
C THR A 146 -9.09 -8.43 -14.90
N SER A 147 -9.73 -9.56 -14.61
CA SER A 147 -10.42 -9.80 -13.36
C SER A 147 -9.95 -11.10 -12.72
N VAL A 148 -9.13 -10.99 -11.68
CA VAL A 148 -8.57 -12.14 -10.94
C VAL A 148 -8.70 -11.91 -9.44
N PRO A 149 -8.68 -12.96 -8.60
CA PRO A 149 -8.55 -12.79 -7.16
C PRO A 149 -7.26 -12.04 -6.83
N PHE A 150 -7.37 -10.88 -6.19
CA PHE A 150 -6.22 -10.00 -5.96
C PHE A 150 -5.62 -10.21 -4.57
N GLU A 151 -4.42 -10.78 -4.50
CA GLU A 151 -3.72 -11.10 -3.27
C GLU A 151 -2.32 -10.47 -3.24
N PRO A 152 -2.22 -9.14 -3.08
CA PRO A 152 -0.92 -8.47 -3.08
C PRO A 152 -0.02 -8.96 -1.95
N GLU A 153 1.28 -8.91 -2.23
CA GLU A 153 2.32 -9.24 -1.28
C GLU A 153 2.22 -8.34 -0.05
N THR A 154 2.23 -8.96 1.13
CA THR A 154 2.32 -8.22 2.39
C THR A 154 3.77 -7.78 2.58
N GLY A 155 4.01 -6.48 2.75
CA GLY A 155 5.37 -5.95 2.87
C GLY A 155 6.17 -6.66 3.98
N ALA A 156 7.47 -6.82 3.76
CA ALA A 156 8.38 -7.59 4.62
C ALA A 156 8.45 -7.14 6.10
N TYR A 157 7.92 -5.96 6.41
CA TYR A 157 7.92 -5.37 7.75
C TYR A 157 6.57 -5.44 8.48
N GLN A 158 5.53 -6.01 7.87
CA GLN A 158 4.23 -6.21 8.55
C GLN A 158 4.23 -7.39 9.55
N THR A 159 5.25 -8.25 9.52
CA THR A 159 5.39 -9.43 10.38
C THR A 159 6.00 -9.14 11.77
N GLY A 160 6.04 -7.88 12.19
CA GLY A 160 6.41 -7.54 13.56
C GLY A 160 5.96 -6.13 13.90
N GLN A 161 5.73 -5.88 15.19
CA GLN A 161 5.39 -4.59 15.79
C GLN A 161 3.87 -4.31 15.95
N GLY A 162 3.24 -5.09 16.82
CA GLY A 162 2.35 -4.46 17.80
C GLY A 162 3.18 -3.54 18.68
N HIS A 163 3.41 -2.31 18.24
CA HIS A 163 3.87 -1.23 19.11
C HIS A 163 2.88 -0.08 19.05
N SER A 164 2.24 0.11 20.19
CA SER A 164 1.57 1.33 20.58
C SER A 164 2.49 2.52 20.30
N HIS A 165 2.20 3.34 19.31
CA HIS A 165 2.73 4.70 19.26
C HIS A 165 2.03 5.53 20.34
N GLY A 166 2.48 5.34 21.58
CA GLY A 166 2.30 6.33 22.64
C GLY A 166 3.12 7.55 22.26
N HIS A 167 2.44 8.59 21.77
CA HIS A 167 3.01 9.92 21.66
C HIS A 167 3.30 10.47 23.07
N ALA A 168 4.58 10.64 23.42
CA ALA A 168 5.03 11.66 24.39
C ALA A 168 6.56 11.76 24.40
N HIS A 169 7.13 12.58 23.52
CA HIS A 169 8.40 13.24 23.79
C HIS A 169 8.16 14.74 23.84
N SER A 170 7.58 15.21 24.94
CA SER A 170 7.73 16.58 25.39
C SER A 170 9.15 16.74 25.96
N HIS A 171 10.10 17.17 25.13
CA HIS A 171 11.37 17.69 25.63
C HIS A 171 11.15 19.10 26.18
N ALA A 172 10.66 19.17 27.42
CA ALA A 172 10.73 20.37 28.23
C ALA A 172 12.14 20.46 28.85
N HIS A 173 13.03 21.24 28.24
CA HIS A 173 14.29 21.62 28.87
C HIS A 173 14.04 22.82 29.79
N SER A 174 13.75 22.56 31.06
CA SER A 174 13.89 23.55 32.13
C SER A 174 15.36 23.59 32.57
N HIS A 175 16.09 24.62 32.16
CA HIS A 175 17.38 24.93 32.77
C HIS A 175 17.14 25.92 33.91
N SER A 176 17.43 25.47 35.12
CA SER A 176 17.48 26.27 36.34
C SER A 176 18.71 27.16 36.34
N ASP A 177 18.48 28.47 36.42
CA ASP A 177 19.48 29.49 36.73
C ASP A 177 20.01 29.33 38.16
N SER A 178 21.34 29.18 38.32
CA SER A 178 22.05 29.70 39.51
C SER A 178 23.55 29.93 39.28
N HIS A 179 23.92 31.21 39.32
CA HIS A 179 25.13 31.85 39.84
C HIS A 179 26.55 31.58 39.26
N SER A 180 26.96 32.53 38.41
CA SER A 180 28.12 33.46 38.54
C SER A 180 29.46 32.97 39.10
N HIS A 181 30.54 33.18 38.33
CA HIS A 181 31.70 33.97 38.79
C HIS A 181 32.47 34.61 37.63
N LYS A 182 32.90 35.85 37.89
CA LYS A 182 33.60 36.82 37.05
C LYS A 182 34.99 36.34 36.61
N LYS A 183 35.38 36.58 35.35
CA LYS A 183 36.68 37.16 35.00
C LYS A 183 36.60 38.03 33.75
N SER A 184 37.01 39.27 33.94
CA SER A 184 37.33 40.28 32.95
C SER A 184 38.43 39.81 32.01
N HIS A 185 38.24 39.95 30.70
CA HIS A 185 39.29 40.36 29.77
C HIS A 185 38.65 41.08 28.58
N SER A 186 39.05 42.33 28.41
CA SER A 186 38.81 43.19 27.27
C SER A 186 39.60 42.68 26.07
N HIS A 187 38.94 42.49 24.93
CA HIS A 187 39.54 42.76 23.62
C HIS A 187 38.46 43.33 22.71
N ASP A 188 38.72 44.57 22.33
CA ASP A 188 38.14 45.32 21.23
C ASP A 188 38.62 44.67 19.92
N GLU A 189 37.70 44.25 19.05
CA GLU A 189 37.97 43.97 17.63
C GLU A 189 36.62 43.95 16.90
N SER A 190 36.27 45.09 16.34
CA SER A 190 35.14 45.30 15.44
C SER A 190 35.45 44.73 14.06
N HIS A 191 34.79 43.64 13.68
CA HIS A 191 34.78 43.20 12.28
C HIS A 191 33.36 42.95 11.77
N SER A 192 32.79 44.01 11.19
CA SER A 192 31.70 43.90 10.22
C SER A 192 32.25 43.41 8.89
N HIS A 193 31.73 42.30 8.38
CA HIS A 193 31.89 41.94 6.97
C HIS A 193 30.52 41.84 6.32
N GLY A 194 30.06 42.98 5.81
CA GLY A 194 29.06 43.01 4.75
C GLY A 194 29.73 42.62 3.44
N HIS A 195 29.27 41.53 2.83
CA HIS A 195 29.57 41.23 1.43
C HIS A 195 28.27 41.32 0.63
N HIS A 196 28.09 42.51 0.07
CA HIS A 196 27.18 42.83 -1.02
C HIS A 196 27.66 42.09 -2.28
N HIS A 197 26.84 41.20 -2.83
CA HIS A 197 27.03 40.72 -4.21
C HIS A 197 26.06 41.47 -5.12
N SER A 198 26.59 42.45 -5.85
CA SER A 198 25.94 43.11 -6.97
C SER A 198 26.05 42.22 -8.21
N HIS A 199 24.96 41.59 -8.61
CA HIS A 199 24.81 41.03 -9.95
C HIS A 199 24.21 42.10 -10.86
N SER A 200 25.02 42.58 -11.81
CA SER A 200 24.58 43.43 -12.90
C SER A 200 23.82 42.60 -13.94
N HIS A 201 22.52 42.83 -14.08
CA HIS A 201 21.77 42.47 -15.28
C HIS A 201 21.64 43.70 -16.16
N SER A 202 22.43 43.76 -17.22
CA SER A 202 22.23 44.70 -18.32
C SER A 202 21.06 44.21 -19.18
N HIS A 203 19.89 44.80 -18.95
CA HIS A 203 18.82 44.82 -19.95
C HIS A 203 19.22 45.80 -21.05
N HIS A 204 19.37 45.30 -22.27
CA HIS A 204 19.34 46.15 -23.45
C HIS A 204 17.98 45.94 -24.14
N ASP A 205 17.09 46.88 -23.87
CA ASP A 205 15.96 47.20 -24.74
C ASP A 205 16.49 47.93 -25.98
N ALA A 206 15.89 47.66 -27.14
CA ALA A 206 16.00 48.49 -28.33
C ALA A 206 14.59 48.69 -28.92
N PRO A 207 14.14 49.94 -29.15
CA PRO A 207 12.79 50.24 -29.59
C PRO A 207 12.65 50.39 -31.12
N VAL A 208 11.48 49.92 -31.61
CA VAL A 208 10.56 50.45 -32.64
C VAL A 208 11.13 51.13 -33.91
N GLY A 209 10.75 50.59 -35.07
CA GLY A 209 10.84 51.24 -36.39
C GLY A 209 9.67 50.88 -37.32
N ARG A 210 9.07 51.90 -37.93
CA ARG A 210 7.79 52.00 -38.65
C ARG A 210 7.67 51.28 -40.02
N SER A 211 6.39 51.06 -40.38
CA SER A 211 5.73 51.01 -41.71
C SER A 211 6.50 51.45 -42.98
N ASN A 212 6.42 50.69 -44.09
CA ASN A 212 5.60 51.03 -45.28
C ASN A 212 5.70 49.97 -46.41
N ASP A 213 4.59 49.84 -47.15
CA ASP A 213 4.37 49.51 -48.58
C ASP A 213 4.97 48.27 -49.25
N GLY A 214 4.05 47.50 -49.87
CA GLY A 214 4.30 46.41 -50.82
C GLY A 214 3.07 45.55 -51.01
#